data_AF-A0AAD8SH44-F1
#
_entry.id   AF-A0AAD8SH44-F1
#
_cell.length_a   1.000
_cell.length_b   1.000
_cell.length_c   1.000
_cell.angle_alpha   90.00
_cell.angle_beta   90.00
_cell.angle_gamma   90.00
#
_symmetry.space_group_name_H-M   'P 1'
#
loop_
_entity.id
_entity.type
_entity.pdbx_description
1 polymer ?
#
loop_
_entity_poly.entity_id
_entity_poly.type
_entity_poly.pdbx_seq_one_letter_code
_entity_poly.pdbx_strand_id
1 'polypeptide(L)'
;MSPETVAGRKRKGASLAPLAPGKRPARASGGWASLPTDIVFLVLRRVLAGGDIVDYIAFRGVCFYWRACTPPPGNPTLRDPRLRPRDWVALCDGDAVRPDDACEIPFFNTRTARRIRVHLPELRRYRIVGFTDGLVILLHKSTTAVRVVHPFTRAAVDLPPLVRVYRKEVGQYKYPMLQMVAVVCGGANSIAVAVWFPSKTVVLAAEPDDTDWKVIYRGTCFLTILPFQGKVYTILWGSR
;
A
#
# COMPACT_ATOMS: atom_id res chain seq x y z
N MET A 1 10.83 -39.26 89.42
CA MET A 1 12.20 -38.76 89.67
C MET A 1 12.65 -38.02 88.42
N SER A 2 12.83 -36.71 88.53
CA SER A 2 13.81 -35.93 87.73
C SER A 2 15.22 -36.14 88.34
N PRO A 3 16.34 -35.67 87.77
CA PRO A 3 16.54 -34.80 86.59
C PRO A 3 17.33 -35.56 85.47
N GLU A 4 18.07 -35.00 84.49
CA GLU A 4 18.54 -33.62 84.24
C GLU A 4 18.74 -33.31 82.72
N THR A 5 19.56 -32.31 82.39
CA THR A 5 19.67 -31.65 81.08
C THR A 5 20.99 -31.92 80.33
N VAL A 6 20.96 -31.95 78.99
CA VAL A 6 22.08 -31.45 78.16
C VAL A 6 21.59 -30.61 76.96
N ALA A 7 22.07 -29.36 76.95
CA ALA A 7 22.15 -28.34 75.89
C ALA A 7 21.59 -28.61 74.47
N GLY A 8 20.67 -27.75 74.03
CA GLY A 8 20.25 -27.66 72.63
C GLY A 8 21.21 -26.86 71.73
N ARG A 9 21.60 -27.45 70.59
CA ARG A 9 22.49 -26.81 69.59
C ARG A 9 21.71 -26.10 68.49
N LYS A 10 21.37 -24.83 68.70
CA LYS A 10 20.63 -23.98 67.74
C LYS A 10 21.44 -23.74 66.46
N ARG A 11 21.03 -24.32 65.32
CA ARG A 11 21.64 -24.05 64.01
C ARG A 11 21.42 -22.57 63.65
N LYS A 12 22.49 -21.78 63.51
CA LYS A 12 22.44 -20.44 62.90
C LYS A 12 22.16 -20.61 61.41
N GLY A 13 20.95 -20.25 60.97
CA GLY A 13 20.68 -20.04 59.55
C GLY A 13 21.54 -18.89 59.02
N ALA A 14 22.10 -19.04 57.83
CA ALA A 14 22.88 -17.99 57.20
C ALA A 14 21.95 -16.83 56.81
N SER A 15 22.08 -15.70 57.49
CA SER A 15 21.40 -14.46 57.10
C SER A 15 22.08 -13.90 55.85
N LEU A 16 21.45 -14.04 54.69
CA LEU A 16 21.86 -13.32 53.49
C LEU A 16 21.74 -11.82 53.75
N ALA A 17 22.86 -11.11 53.73
CA ALA A 17 22.87 -9.65 53.81
C ALA A 17 22.22 -9.06 52.54
N PRO A 18 21.43 -7.98 52.63
CA PRO A 18 20.92 -7.31 51.45
C PRO A 18 22.09 -6.75 50.64
N LEU A 19 22.22 -7.20 49.39
CA LEU A 19 23.14 -6.58 48.44
C LEU A 19 22.73 -5.11 48.26
N ALA A 20 23.64 -4.19 48.59
CA ALA A 20 23.43 -2.76 48.36
C ALA A 20 23.09 -2.51 46.88
N PRO A 21 22.22 -1.54 46.56
CA PRO A 21 21.88 -1.23 45.18
C PRO A 21 23.11 -0.65 44.47
N GLY A 22 23.86 -1.54 43.81
CA GLY A 22 24.96 -1.15 42.95
C GLY A 22 24.44 -0.15 41.92
N LYS A 23 25.02 1.04 41.88
CA LYS A 23 24.72 2.05 40.85
C LYS A 23 24.90 1.37 39.50
N ARG A 24 23.78 1.06 38.81
CA ARG A 24 23.84 0.64 37.41
C ARG A 24 24.64 1.72 36.68
N PRO A 25 25.69 1.37 35.91
CA PRO A 25 26.34 2.36 35.08
C PRO A 25 25.27 3.00 34.22
N ALA A 26 25.26 4.34 34.16
CA ALA A 26 24.28 5.06 33.36
C ALA A 26 24.35 4.48 31.95
N ARG A 27 23.24 3.85 31.53
CA ARG A 27 23.14 3.24 30.21
C ARG A 27 23.39 4.37 29.23
N ALA A 28 24.52 4.32 28.52
CA ALA A 28 24.82 5.35 27.53
C ALA A 28 23.58 5.49 26.65
N SER A 29 23.03 6.70 26.57
CA SER A 29 21.80 7.00 25.84
C SER A 29 22.08 7.04 24.32
N GLY A 30 22.72 5.99 23.83
CA GLY A 30 23.08 5.73 22.44
C GLY A 30 22.21 4.60 21.91
N GLY A 31 21.30 4.95 21.01
CA GLY A 31 20.47 4.02 20.25
C GLY A 31 19.81 4.78 19.11
N TRP A 32 19.16 4.07 18.19
CA TRP A 32 18.55 4.71 17.01
C TRP A 32 17.57 5.85 17.38
N ALA A 33 16.87 5.71 18.51
CA ALA A 33 15.94 6.71 19.02
C ALA A 33 16.57 8.01 19.57
N SER A 34 17.88 8.05 19.85
CA SER A 34 18.59 9.24 20.33
C SER A 34 19.41 9.95 19.26
N LEU A 35 19.26 9.56 17.98
CA LEU A 35 19.92 10.22 16.87
C LEU A 35 19.35 11.62 16.59
N PRO A 36 20.20 12.63 16.34
CA PRO A 36 19.77 13.96 15.90
C PRO A 36 18.89 13.94 14.64
N THR A 37 17.94 14.88 14.55
CA THR A 37 16.89 14.88 13.52
C THR A 37 17.45 15.01 12.11
N ASP A 38 18.52 15.79 11.93
CA ASP A 38 19.27 15.93 10.69
C ASP A 38 19.85 14.58 10.21
N ILE A 39 20.41 13.77 11.12
CA ILE A 39 20.90 12.43 10.80
C ILE A 39 19.74 11.51 10.41
N VAL A 40 18.61 11.57 11.12
CA VAL A 40 17.38 10.83 10.77
C VAL A 40 16.88 11.25 9.38
N PHE A 41 16.93 12.54 9.03
CA PHE A 41 16.59 13.04 7.69
C PHE A 41 17.59 12.63 6.61
N LEU A 42 18.90 12.52 6.91
CA LEU A 42 19.88 11.98 5.97
C LEU A 42 19.65 10.50 5.67
N VAL A 43 19.28 9.69 6.68
CA VAL A 43 18.87 8.30 6.48
C VAL A 43 17.57 8.24 5.66
N LEU A 44 16.56 9.03 6.01
CA LEU A 44 15.30 9.13 5.25
C LEU A 44 15.55 9.42 3.77
N ARG A 45 16.40 10.42 3.46
CA ARG A 45 16.71 10.79 2.07
C ARG A 45 17.36 9.65 1.30
N ARG A 46 18.21 8.83 1.94
CA ARG A 46 18.80 7.64 1.31
C ARG A 46 17.76 6.53 1.09
N VAL A 47 16.87 6.29 2.06
CA VAL A 47 15.76 5.33 1.93
C VAL A 47 14.81 5.74 0.81
N LEU A 48 14.46 7.02 0.67
CA LEU A 48 13.60 7.51 -0.43
C LEU A 48 14.30 7.60 -1.80
N ALA A 49 15.64 7.62 -1.84
CA ALA A 49 16.40 7.69 -3.09
C ALA A 49 16.74 6.32 -3.68
N GLY A 50 16.99 5.31 -2.83
CA GLY A 50 17.39 3.96 -3.28
C GLY A 50 16.63 2.79 -2.63
N GLY A 51 15.87 3.02 -1.57
CA GLY A 51 14.97 2.03 -0.97
C GLY A 51 13.63 1.93 -1.70
N ASP A 52 12.72 1.12 -1.21
CA ASP A 52 11.31 1.11 -1.66
C ASP A 52 10.36 1.59 -0.54
N ILE A 53 9.06 1.61 -0.83
CA ILE A 53 8.04 2.02 0.15
C ILE A 53 7.95 1.07 1.35
N VAL A 54 8.31 -0.21 1.22
CA VAL A 54 8.33 -1.17 2.33
C VAL A 54 9.54 -0.87 3.24
N ASP A 55 10.70 -0.55 2.67
CA ASP A 55 11.86 -0.06 3.42
C ASP A 55 11.52 1.26 4.15
N TYR A 56 10.74 2.17 3.53
CA TYR A 56 10.28 3.40 4.20
C TYR A 56 9.29 3.12 5.35
N ILE A 57 8.35 2.20 5.18
CA ILE A 57 7.44 1.77 6.25
C ILE A 57 8.24 1.15 7.41
N ALA A 58 9.22 0.29 7.11
CA ALA A 58 10.10 -0.32 8.11
C ALA A 58 10.96 0.72 8.85
N PHE A 59 11.50 1.72 8.14
CA PHE A 59 12.19 2.87 8.72
C PHE A 59 11.29 3.63 9.73
N ARG A 60 10.02 3.90 9.40
CA ARG A 60 9.04 4.47 10.36
C ARG A 60 8.59 3.49 11.45
N GLY A 61 8.98 2.22 11.35
CA GLY A 61 8.79 1.18 12.34
C GLY A 61 9.77 1.27 13.51
N VAL A 62 10.99 1.81 13.30
CA VAL A 62 12.12 1.73 14.24
C VAL A 62 11.81 2.24 15.65
N CYS A 63 11.23 3.44 15.77
CA CYS A 63 10.79 3.98 17.07
C CYS A 63 9.76 5.11 16.89
N PHE A 64 9.13 5.54 17.99
CA PHE A 64 8.18 6.65 17.99
C PHE A 64 8.78 7.95 17.43
N TYR A 65 10.01 8.29 17.82
CA TYR A 65 10.70 9.51 17.37
C TYR A 65 10.86 9.56 15.85
N TRP A 66 11.40 8.49 15.25
CA TRP A 66 11.57 8.38 13.80
C TRP A 66 10.24 8.46 13.03
N ARG A 67 9.18 7.88 13.61
CA ARG A 67 7.83 7.95 13.06
C ARG A 67 7.25 9.37 13.13
N ALA A 68 7.48 10.10 14.23
CA ALA A 68 6.98 11.44 14.44
C ALA A 68 7.69 12.47 13.56
N CYS A 69 9.01 12.35 13.36
CA CYS A 69 9.80 13.27 12.54
C CYS A 69 9.65 13.06 11.02
N THR A 70 8.83 12.10 10.56
CA THR A 70 8.69 11.78 9.14
C THR A 70 7.25 11.70 8.64
N PRO A 71 6.96 12.16 7.40
CA PRO A 71 5.60 12.18 6.85
C PRO A 71 4.92 10.80 6.84
N PRO A 72 3.60 10.71 7.05
CA PRO A 72 2.88 9.45 6.90
C PRO A 72 3.04 8.91 5.46
N PRO A 73 3.30 7.60 5.27
CA PRO A 73 3.48 7.00 3.95
C PRO A 73 2.15 6.90 3.18
N GLY A 74 1.02 6.87 3.90
CA GLY A 74 -0.32 6.96 3.32
C GLY A 74 -0.67 8.39 2.95
N ASN A 75 -0.10 8.91 1.87
CA ASN A 75 -0.57 10.16 1.27
C ASN A 75 -1.96 9.91 0.64
N PRO A 76 -3.05 10.54 1.12
CA PRO A 76 -4.40 10.27 0.62
C PRO A 76 -4.58 10.64 -0.85
N THR A 77 -3.72 11.49 -1.43
CA THR A 77 -3.82 11.84 -2.86
C THR A 77 -3.12 10.86 -3.80
N LEU A 78 -2.35 9.90 -3.26
CA LEU A 78 -1.50 8.93 -3.98
C LEU A 78 -0.56 9.55 -5.05
N ARG A 79 -0.34 10.87 -5.00
CA ARG A 79 0.34 11.63 -6.06
C ARG A 79 1.85 11.49 -6.05
N ASP A 80 2.49 11.45 -4.88
CA ASP A 80 3.96 11.40 -4.76
C ASP A 80 4.52 10.08 -5.33
N PRO A 81 5.27 10.10 -6.45
CA PRO A 81 5.80 8.89 -7.06
C PRO A 81 6.77 8.10 -6.18
N ARG A 82 7.45 8.77 -5.23
CA ARG A 82 8.43 8.15 -4.32
C ARG A 82 7.78 7.32 -3.23
N LEU A 83 6.49 7.56 -2.97
CA LEU A 83 5.69 6.81 -2.02
C LEU A 83 4.84 5.73 -2.71
N ARG A 84 5.03 5.49 -4.02
CA ARG A 84 4.36 4.40 -4.75
C ARG A 84 5.24 3.15 -4.78
N PRO A 85 4.66 1.94 -4.75
CA PRO A 85 5.40 0.69 -4.81
C PRO A 85 5.82 0.32 -6.24
N ARG A 86 6.54 1.22 -6.94
CA ARG A 86 6.84 1.10 -8.38
C ARG A 86 7.61 -0.16 -8.77
N ASP A 87 8.50 -0.64 -7.90
CA ASP A 87 9.27 -1.87 -8.12
C ASP A 87 8.46 -3.15 -7.80
N TRP A 88 7.22 -3.03 -7.32
CA TRP A 88 6.38 -4.17 -6.95
C TRP A 88 5.30 -4.46 -8.01
N VAL A 89 5.36 -5.66 -8.56
CA VAL A 89 4.36 -6.20 -9.50
C VAL A 89 3.42 -7.12 -8.75
N ALA A 90 2.11 -6.97 -8.97
CA ALA A 90 1.11 -7.91 -8.47
C ALA A 90 1.14 -9.19 -9.31
N LEU A 91 1.35 -10.34 -8.65
CA LEU A 91 1.37 -11.66 -9.28
C LEU A 91 -0.03 -12.29 -9.22
N CYS A 92 -0.98 -11.68 -9.92
CA CYS A 92 -2.33 -12.20 -10.05
C CYS A 92 -2.79 -12.19 -11.52
N ASP A 93 -2.73 -13.36 -12.13
CA ASP A 93 -3.64 -13.70 -13.22
C ASP A 93 -5.06 -13.82 -12.64
N GLY A 94 -6.08 -13.50 -13.43
CA GLY A 94 -7.46 -13.34 -12.96
C GLY A 94 -8.07 -14.56 -12.24
N ASP A 95 -7.49 -15.74 -12.45
CA ASP A 95 -8.09 -17.04 -12.11
C ASP A 95 -7.22 -17.98 -11.24
N ALA A 96 -6.02 -17.58 -10.78
CA ALA A 96 -5.11 -18.50 -10.05
C ALA A 96 -5.55 -18.78 -8.59
N VAL A 97 -6.08 -17.76 -7.91
CA VAL A 97 -6.86 -17.83 -6.66
C VAL A 97 -7.81 -16.65 -6.78
N ARG A 98 -9.13 -16.85 -6.66
CA ARG A 98 -10.04 -15.70 -6.66
C ARG A 98 -9.62 -14.77 -5.50
N PRO A 99 -9.28 -13.50 -5.78
CA PRO A 99 -8.93 -12.57 -4.70
C PRO A 99 -10.10 -12.35 -3.74
N ASP A 100 -11.33 -12.71 -4.14
CA ASP A 100 -12.52 -12.71 -3.29
C ASP A 100 -12.40 -13.63 -2.05
N ASP A 101 -11.80 -14.81 -2.18
CA ASP A 101 -11.92 -15.88 -1.17
C ASP A 101 -10.88 -15.69 -0.05
N ALA A 102 -9.61 -15.47 -0.42
CA ALA A 102 -8.53 -15.18 0.52
C ALA A 102 -8.38 -13.67 0.84
N CYS A 103 -8.88 -12.78 -0.03
CA CYS A 103 -8.58 -11.34 0.03
C CYS A 103 -7.08 -11.05 0.05
N GLU A 104 -6.24 -11.88 -0.59
CA GLU A 104 -4.79 -11.70 -0.66
C GLU A 104 -4.31 -11.51 -2.10
N ILE A 105 -3.37 -10.59 -2.30
CA ILE A 105 -2.59 -10.45 -3.54
C ILE A 105 -1.12 -10.69 -3.22
N PRO A 106 -0.43 -11.64 -3.87
CA PRO A 106 1.02 -11.74 -3.81
C PRO A 106 1.65 -10.64 -4.68
N PHE A 107 2.57 -9.87 -4.10
CA PHE A 107 3.42 -8.91 -4.80
C PHE A 107 4.86 -9.40 -4.85
N PHE A 108 5.54 -9.10 -5.95
CA PHE A 108 6.96 -9.40 -6.18
C PHE A 108 7.72 -8.13 -6.52
N ASN A 109 8.81 -7.88 -5.79
CA ASN A 109 9.71 -6.77 -6.04
C ASN A 109 10.75 -7.15 -7.09
N THR A 110 10.71 -6.49 -8.24
CA THR A 110 11.56 -6.81 -9.41
C THR A 110 13.03 -6.46 -9.19
N ARG A 111 13.34 -5.52 -8.30
CA ARG A 111 14.70 -5.05 -7.98
C ARG A 111 15.42 -5.92 -6.93
N THR A 112 14.66 -6.47 -5.98
CA THR A 112 15.21 -7.17 -4.79
C THR A 112 14.79 -8.64 -4.70
N ALA A 113 14.00 -9.14 -5.65
CA ALA A 113 13.39 -10.46 -5.67
C ALA A 113 12.54 -10.82 -4.42
N ARG A 114 12.22 -9.85 -3.55
CA ARG A 114 11.36 -10.02 -2.38
C ARG A 114 9.93 -10.35 -2.81
N ARG A 115 9.27 -11.28 -2.12
CA ARG A 115 7.85 -11.61 -2.31
C ARG A 115 7.09 -11.35 -1.01
N ILE A 116 5.97 -10.66 -1.09
CA ILE A 116 5.08 -10.36 0.05
C ILE A 116 3.64 -10.70 -0.36
N ARG A 117 2.85 -11.32 0.53
CA ARG A 117 1.39 -11.41 0.36
C ARG A 117 0.73 -10.28 1.12
N VAL A 118 -0.19 -9.56 0.48
CA VAL A 118 -0.89 -8.42 1.07
C VAL A 118 -2.38 -8.72 1.16
N HIS A 119 -2.92 -8.68 2.37
CA HIS A 119 -4.36 -8.82 2.60
C HIS A 119 -5.09 -7.50 2.33
N LEU A 120 -6.04 -7.51 1.39
CA LEU A 120 -6.87 -6.39 0.94
C LEU A 120 -8.37 -6.74 1.08
N PRO A 121 -8.98 -6.55 2.27
CA PRO A 121 -10.40 -6.81 2.53
C PRO A 121 -11.41 -6.18 1.55
N GLU A 122 -11.02 -5.12 0.82
CA GLU A 122 -11.85 -4.49 -0.21
C GLU A 122 -12.28 -5.48 -1.29
N LEU A 123 -11.47 -6.50 -1.59
CA LEU A 123 -11.73 -7.49 -2.64
C LEU A 123 -13.05 -8.26 -2.43
N ARG A 124 -13.59 -8.31 -1.20
CA ARG A 124 -14.95 -8.83 -0.97
C ARG A 124 -16.00 -8.04 -1.77
N ARG A 125 -15.91 -6.71 -1.78
CA ARG A 125 -16.88 -5.79 -2.40
C ARG A 125 -16.44 -5.20 -3.74
N TYR A 126 -15.16 -5.27 -4.05
CA TYR A 126 -14.57 -4.71 -5.27
C TYR A 126 -13.89 -5.82 -6.09
N ARG A 127 -13.84 -5.65 -7.41
CA ARG A 127 -12.99 -6.49 -8.29
C ARG A 127 -11.81 -5.66 -8.78
N ILE A 128 -10.72 -6.33 -9.11
CA ILE A 128 -9.54 -5.69 -9.70
C ILE A 128 -9.83 -5.36 -11.17
N VAL A 129 -9.41 -4.18 -11.62
CA VAL A 129 -9.58 -3.69 -13.01
C VAL A 129 -8.30 -3.08 -13.59
N GLY A 130 -7.20 -3.07 -12.84
CA GLY A 130 -5.90 -2.65 -13.35
C GLY A 130 -4.84 -2.52 -12.25
N PHE A 131 -3.59 -2.43 -12.69
CA PHE A 131 -2.43 -2.11 -11.86
C PHE A 131 -1.61 -1.00 -12.53
N THR A 132 -1.07 -0.06 -11.76
CA THR A 132 -0.21 1.01 -12.31
C THR A 132 0.70 1.56 -11.21
N ASP A 133 2.01 1.70 -11.48
CA ASP A 133 3.00 2.11 -10.47
C ASP A 133 2.95 1.25 -9.17
N GLY A 134 2.53 -0.01 -9.28
CA GLY A 134 2.27 -0.93 -8.16
C GLY A 134 1.00 -0.63 -7.33
N LEU A 135 0.25 0.42 -7.66
CA LEU A 135 -1.08 0.67 -7.10
C LEU A 135 -2.11 -0.30 -7.68
N VAL A 136 -3.12 -0.65 -6.88
CA VAL A 136 -4.22 -1.54 -7.27
C VAL A 136 -5.44 -0.70 -7.63
N ILE A 137 -6.03 -0.93 -8.80
CA ILE A 137 -7.26 -0.25 -9.23
C ILE A 137 -8.42 -1.22 -9.10
N LEU A 138 -9.45 -0.77 -8.38
CA LEU A 138 -10.60 -1.54 -7.94
C LEU A 138 -11.90 -0.93 -8.48
N LEU A 139 -12.84 -1.76 -8.92
CA LEU A 139 -14.21 -1.36 -9.25
C LEU A 139 -15.20 -2.00 -8.27
N HIS A 140 -16.05 -1.20 -7.64
CA HIS A 140 -17.07 -1.69 -6.72
C HIS A 140 -18.11 -2.54 -7.45
N LYS A 141 -18.41 -3.75 -6.95
CA LYS A 141 -19.23 -4.76 -7.65
C LYS A 141 -20.68 -4.31 -7.90
N SER A 142 -21.26 -3.46 -7.05
CA SER A 142 -22.61 -2.89 -7.25
C SER A 142 -22.66 -1.44 -7.77
N THR A 143 -22.00 -0.48 -7.11
CA THR A 143 -22.08 0.96 -7.44
C THR A 143 -21.26 1.40 -8.65
N THR A 144 -20.38 0.53 -9.17
CA THR A 144 -19.40 0.86 -10.23
C THR A 144 -18.57 2.11 -9.93
N ALA A 145 -18.33 2.42 -8.64
CA ALA A 145 -17.35 3.40 -8.22
C ALA A 145 -15.93 2.82 -8.38
N VAL A 146 -15.01 3.62 -8.90
CA VAL A 146 -13.59 3.23 -9.01
C VAL A 146 -12.86 3.70 -7.76
N ARG A 147 -12.00 2.84 -7.22
CA ARG A 147 -11.12 3.14 -6.10
C ARG A 147 -9.70 2.73 -6.47
N VAL A 148 -8.72 3.59 -6.19
CA VAL A 148 -7.30 3.23 -6.29
C VAL A 148 -6.77 3.02 -4.87
N VAL A 149 -6.07 1.92 -4.63
CA VAL A 149 -5.54 1.55 -3.31
C VAL A 149 -4.04 1.35 -3.40
N HIS A 150 -3.31 1.94 -2.46
CA HIS A 150 -1.93 1.58 -2.21
C HIS A 150 -1.87 0.30 -1.37
N PRO A 151 -1.30 -0.82 -1.86
CA PRO A 151 -1.40 -2.12 -1.20
C PRO A 151 -0.80 -2.12 0.22
N PHE A 152 0.42 -1.60 0.40
CA PHE A 152 1.13 -1.66 1.69
C PHE A 152 0.68 -0.62 2.74
N THR A 153 0.31 0.61 2.34
CA THR A 153 -0.11 1.68 3.28
C THR A 153 -1.62 1.70 3.52
N ARG A 154 -2.40 0.99 2.69
CA ARG A 154 -3.87 0.96 2.70
C ARG A 154 -4.54 2.32 2.43
N ALA A 155 -3.75 3.34 2.06
CA ALA A 155 -4.27 4.62 1.59
C ALA A 155 -5.05 4.40 0.28
N ALA A 156 -6.21 5.04 0.18
CA ALA A 156 -7.14 4.86 -0.92
C ALA A 156 -7.68 6.19 -1.42
N VAL A 157 -7.95 6.25 -2.72
CA VAL A 157 -8.57 7.35 -3.44
C VAL A 157 -9.85 6.81 -4.07
N ASP A 158 -11.00 7.41 -3.76
CA ASP A 158 -12.26 7.15 -4.44
C ASP A 158 -12.46 8.12 -5.61
N LEU A 159 -13.12 7.66 -6.66
CA LEU A 159 -13.52 8.46 -7.82
C LEU A 159 -15.05 8.45 -8.00
N PRO A 160 -15.62 9.41 -8.73
CA PRO A 160 -17.06 9.46 -9.01
C PRO A 160 -17.59 8.12 -9.59
N PRO A 161 -18.88 7.76 -9.36
CA PRO A 161 -19.47 6.54 -9.91
C PRO A 161 -19.54 6.55 -11.45
N LEU A 162 -18.97 5.53 -12.10
CA LEU A 162 -18.89 5.43 -13.57
C LEU A 162 -20.25 5.24 -14.27
N VAL A 163 -21.29 4.86 -13.52
CA VAL A 163 -22.59 4.37 -14.03
C VAL A 163 -23.31 5.33 -14.99
N ARG A 164 -23.23 6.64 -14.76
CA ARG A 164 -23.93 7.67 -15.55
C ARG A 164 -23.34 7.76 -16.95
N VAL A 165 -22.04 8.00 -17.03
CA VAL A 165 -21.30 8.15 -18.28
C VAL A 165 -21.19 6.82 -19.02
N TYR A 166 -21.02 5.70 -18.30
CA TYR A 166 -21.09 4.36 -18.90
C TYR A 166 -22.39 4.13 -19.67
N ARG A 167 -23.54 4.41 -19.05
CA ARG A 167 -24.85 4.22 -19.69
C ARG A 167 -25.01 5.06 -20.96
N LYS A 168 -24.47 6.29 -20.94
CA LYS A 168 -24.53 7.24 -22.05
C LYS A 168 -23.58 6.88 -23.20
N GLU A 169 -22.34 6.49 -22.89
CA GLU A 169 -21.24 6.42 -23.87
C GLU A 169 -20.88 4.98 -24.29
N VAL A 170 -21.19 3.98 -23.46
CA VAL A 170 -20.89 2.55 -23.71
C VAL A 170 -22.15 1.74 -24.01
N GLY A 171 -23.25 2.10 -23.34
CA GLY A 171 -24.56 1.45 -23.43
C GLY A 171 -24.95 0.71 -22.15
N GLN A 172 -26.03 -0.09 -22.22
CA GLN A 172 -26.64 -0.71 -21.03
C GLN A 172 -26.13 -2.13 -20.71
N TYR A 173 -25.39 -2.77 -21.63
CA TYR A 173 -24.91 -4.13 -21.48
C TYR A 173 -23.86 -4.25 -20.35
N LYS A 174 -23.89 -5.35 -19.59
CA LYS A 174 -22.89 -5.63 -18.54
C LYS A 174 -21.55 -6.13 -19.07
N TYR A 175 -21.52 -6.71 -20.28
CA TYR A 175 -20.33 -7.36 -20.83
C TYR A 175 -19.11 -6.42 -21.01
N PRO A 176 -19.23 -5.21 -21.59
CA PRO A 176 -18.08 -4.29 -21.69
C PRO A 176 -17.53 -3.91 -20.32
N MET A 177 -18.40 -3.72 -19.32
CA MET A 177 -17.98 -3.48 -17.94
C MET A 177 -17.10 -4.62 -17.42
N LEU A 178 -17.44 -5.89 -17.65
CA LEU A 178 -16.61 -7.03 -17.21
C LEU A 178 -15.18 -6.95 -17.76
N GLN A 179 -15.02 -6.48 -19.00
CA GLN A 179 -13.72 -6.29 -19.66
C GLN A 179 -13.12 -4.89 -19.45
N MET A 180 -13.70 -4.05 -18.59
CA MET A 180 -13.15 -2.71 -18.30
C MET A 180 -11.75 -2.82 -17.72
N VAL A 181 -10.83 -2.05 -18.30
CA VAL A 181 -9.46 -1.91 -17.81
C VAL A 181 -9.25 -0.45 -17.39
N ALA A 182 -8.41 -0.25 -16.38
CA ALA A 182 -8.10 1.06 -15.80
C ALA A 182 -6.58 1.27 -15.67
N VAL A 183 -6.14 2.52 -15.75
CA VAL A 183 -4.75 2.95 -15.47
C VAL A 183 -4.72 4.23 -14.63
N VAL A 184 -3.70 4.37 -13.79
CA VAL A 184 -3.43 5.59 -13.02
C VAL A 184 -2.60 6.58 -13.84
N CYS A 185 -3.04 7.84 -13.88
CA CYS A 185 -2.40 8.96 -14.56
C CYS A 185 -1.95 10.02 -13.56
N GLY A 186 -1.13 10.99 -14.01
CA GLY A 186 -0.90 12.22 -13.25
C GLY A 186 -2.12 13.14 -13.31
N GLY A 187 -2.62 13.60 -12.16
CA GLY A 187 -3.66 14.62 -12.03
C GLY A 187 -3.13 15.98 -11.55
N ALA A 188 -4.00 16.97 -11.53
CA ALA A 188 -3.71 18.35 -11.12
C ALA A 188 -3.41 18.45 -9.62
N ASN A 189 -4.23 17.81 -8.78
CA ASN A 189 -4.10 17.82 -7.31
C ASN A 189 -3.83 16.43 -6.73
N SER A 190 -4.39 15.39 -7.36
CA SER A 190 -4.24 13.99 -6.96
C SER A 190 -3.72 13.13 -8.12
N ILE A 191 -4.05 11.84 -8.12
CA ILE A 191 -4.00 11.00 -9.31
C ILE A 191 -5.21 11.27 -10.17
N ALA A 192 -5.09 11.01 -11.48
CA ALA A 192 -6.24 10.78 -12.34
C ALA A 192 -6.36 9.27 -12.62
N VAL A 193 -7.54 8.80 -13.01
CA VAL A 193 -7.71 7.45 -13.56
C VAL A 193 -8.31 7.56 -14.95
N ALA A 194 -7.73 6.84 -15.91
CA ALA A 194 -8.33 6.60 -17.22
C ALA A 194 -8.87 5.17 -17.30
N VAL A 195 -10.05 4.99 -17.88
CA VAL A 195 -10.69 3.68 -18.10
C VAL A 195 -11.14 3.55 -19.55
N TRP A 196 -11.08 2.32 -20.06
CA TRP A 196 -11.57 1.96 -21.39
C TRP A 196 -12.16 0.55 -21.37
N PHE A 197 -12.83 0.20 -22.46
CA PHE A 197 -13.52 -1.07 -22.62
C PHE A 197 -13.09 -1.63 -23.99
N PRO A 198 -12.39 -2.78 -24.08
CA PRO A 198 -11.80 -3.28 -25.34
C PRO A 198 -12.82 -3.44 -26.50
N SER A 199 -14.09 -3.69 -26.18
CA SER A 199 -15.20 -3.79 -27.14
C SER A 199 -15.84 -2.43 -27.51
N LYS A 200 -15.18 -1.30 -27.21
CA LYS A 200 -15.70 0.07 -27.40
C LYS A 200 -14.59 1.04 -27.81
N THR A 201 -15.01 2.11 -28.47
CA THR A 201 -14.12 3.14 -29.03
C THR A 201 -14.00 4.40 -28.16
N VAL A 202 -14.21 4.27 -26.84
CA VAL A 202 -14.27 5.40 -25.90
C VAL A 202 -13.29 5.23 -24.74
N VAL A 203 -12.60 6.31 -24.38
CA VAL A 203 -11.79 6.40 -23.15
C VAL A 203 -12.39 7.47 -22.26
N LEU A 204 -12.59 7.12 -20.99
CA LEU A 204 -13.11 8.00 -19.95
C LEU A 204 -11.99 8.31 -18.96
N ALA A 205 -11.97 9.51 -18.39
CA ALA A 205 -11.08 9.84 -17.27
C ALA A 205 -11.77 10.72 -16.22
N ALA A 206 -11.28 10.62 -14.98
CA ALA A 206 -11.71 11.44 -13.86
C ALA A 206 -10.55 11.68 -12.88
N GLU A 207 -10.56 12.83 -12.22
CA GLU A 207 -9.87 13.04 -10.93
C GLU A 207 -10.85 12.80 -9.75
N PRO A 208 -10.37 12.63 -8.50
CA PRO A 208 -11.23 12.37 -7.34
C PRO A 208 -12.20 13.51 -7.02
N ASP A 209 -11.77 14.74 -7.32
CA ASP A 209 -12.53 15.97 -7.10
C ASP A 209 -13.54 16.25 -8.25
N ASP A 210 -13.58 15.42 -9.30
CA ASP A 210 -14.52 15.57 -10.41
C ASP A 210 -15.94 15.10 -10.04
N THR A 211 -16.95 15.83 -10.50
CA THR A 211 -18.36 15.50 -10.28
C THR A 211 -18.86 14.32 -11.13
N ASP A 212 -18.23 14.05 -12.28
CA ASP A 212 -18.53 12.93 -13.17
C ASP A 212 -17.35 12.65 -14.11
N TRP A 213 -17.37 11.52 -14.82
CA TRP A 213 -16.33 11.13 -15.75
C TRP A 213 -16.37 11.92 -17.06
N LYS A 214 -15.20 12.27 -17.59
CA LYS A 214 -15.03 13.02 -18.83
C LYS A 214 -14.64 12.08 -19.97
N VAL A 215 -15.24 12.24 -21.15
CA VAL A 215 -14.79 11.54 -22.36
C VAL A 215 -13.55 12.24 -22.90
N ILE A 216 -12.39 11.59 -22.82
CA ILE A 216 -11.12 12.16 -23.30
C ILE A 216 -10.76 11.71 -24.71
N TYR A 217 -11.36 10.63 -25.21
CA TYR A 217 -11.13 10.15 -26.58
C TYR A 217 -12.33 9.38 -27.13
N ARG A 218 -12.54 9.50 -28.45
CA ARG A 218 -13.47 8.73 -29.27
C ARG A 218 -12.80 8.30 -30.57
N GLY A 219 -13.12 7.12 -31.08
CA GLY A 219 -12.98 6.82 -32.52
C GLY A 219 -12.16 5.59 -32.93
N THR A 220 -11.47 4.91 -32.00
CA THR A 220 -10.70 3.68 -32.30
C THR A 220 -10.78 2.66 -31.18
N CYS A 221 -10.65 1.38 -31.52
CA CYS A 221 -10.59 0.28 -30.54
C CYS A 221 -9.15 0.09 -30.06
N PHE A 222 -8.97 0.07 -28.74
CA PHE A 222 -7.68 -0.15 -28.11
C PHE A 222 -7.45 -1.63 -27.82
N LEU A 223 -6.35 -2.18 -28.33
CA LEU A 223 -5.92 -3.54 -28.01
C LEU A 223 -5.36 -3.58 -26.58
N THR A 224 -4.38 -2.72 -26.32
CA THR A 224 -3.67 -2.63 -25.04
C THR A 224 -3.36 -1.18 -24.73
N ILE A 225 -3.39 -0.82 -23.45
CA ILE A 225 -2.89 0.46 -22.96
C ILE A 225 -1.81 0.19 -21.91
N LEU A 226 -0.64 0.80 -22.11
CA LEU A 226 0.55 0.67 -21.28
C LEU A 226 0.79 1.99 -20.52
N PRO A 227 0.66 2.02 -19.19
CA PRO A 227 1.09 3.16 -18.39
C PRO A 227 2.62 3.14 -18.24
N PHE A 228 3.29 4.24 -18.58
CA PHE A 228 4.73 4.39 -18.41
C PHE A 228 5.09 5.83 -18.04
N GLN A 229 5.86 5.99 -16.96
CA GLN A 229 6.30 7.31 -16.43
C GLN A 229 5.16 8.34 -16.23
N GLY A 230 3.96 7.88 -15.84
CA GLY A 230 2.78 8.73 -15.66
C GLY A 230 2.09 9.19 -16.95
N LYS A 231 2.58 8.73 -18.12
CA LYS A 231 1.91 8.83 -19.42
C LYS A 231 1.23 7.50 -19.76
N VAL A 232 0.30 7.57 -20.70
CA VAL A 232 -0.53 6.45 -21.13
C VAL A 232 -0.32 6.25 -22.62
N TYR A 233 0.21 5.09 -23.00
CA TYR A 233 0.50 4.72 -24.39
C TYR A 233 -0.49 3.67 -24.86
N THR A 234 -1.00 3.80 -26.08
CA THR A 234 -2.11 2.98 -26.55
C THR A 234 -1.77 2.28 -27.86
N ILE A 235 -1.98 0.97 -27.93
CA ILE A 235 -1.86 0.19 -29.17
C ILE A 235 -3.26 0.07 -29.79
N LEU A 236 -3.40 0.56 -31.01
CA LEU A 236 -4.64 0.52 -31.78
C LEU A 236 -4.78 -0.80 -32.53
N TRP A 237 -6.01 -1.24 -32.75
CA TRP A 237 -6.27 -2.17 -33.85
C TRP A 237 -5.95 -1.49 -35.18
N GLY A 238 -4.96 -2.02 -35.90
CA GLY A 238 -4.67 -1.55 -37.26
C GLY A 238 -5.79 -1.94 -38.21
N SER A 239 -6.39 -0.95 -38.87
CA SER A 239 -7.13 -1.20 -40.10
C SER A 239 -6.14 -1.71 -41.16
N ARG A 240 -6.43 -2.87 -41.74
CA ARG A 240 -5.95 -3.20 -43.08
C ARG A 240 -6.75 -2.40 -44.11
#